data_AF-B5M1P9-F1
#
_entry.id   AF-B5M1P9-F1
#
_cell.length_a   1.000
_cell.length_b   1.000
_cell.length_c   1.000
_cell.angle_alpha   90.00
_cell.angle_beta   90.00
_cell.angle_gamma   90.00
#
_symmetry.space_group_name_H-M   'P 1'
#
loop_
_entity.id
_entity.type
_entity.pdbx_description
1 polymer ?
#
loop_
_entity_poly.entity_id
_entity_poly.type
_entity_poly.pdbx_seq_one_letter_code
_entity_poly.pdbx_strand_id
1 'polypeptide(L)'
;IDWDQLCLLQPLGSGGFGSVYKATYRGETVAVKQVKKCSKNRLASRQSFWAELNVARLHHDNVVRVVAASTCAPASQDSLGTIIMEYAGRTTLHHVIYGTGCLQGKGEDDGGGCGREPLSLAESLGYCCDIVTGLAFLHSQCIVHLDLKPANVFITEQGVCKIGDFGCSQKLEDSVSPGPQLYQQGGTYTHRAPELLKGE
;
A
#
# COMPACT_ATOMS: atom_id res chain seq x y z
N ILE A 1 20.05 1.44 1.21
CA ILE A 1 19.65 0.19 1.91
C ILE A 1 20.93 -0.55 2.25
N ASP A 2 21.06 -1.02 3.49
CA ASP A 2 22.16 -1.88 3.92
C ASP A 2 21.73 -3.34 3.70
N TRP A 3 22.24 -3.97 2.65
CA TRP A 3 21.73 -5.26 2.18
C TRP A 3 22.07 -6.43 3.12
N ASP A 4 23.18 -6.32 3.86
CA ASP A 4 23.60 -7.35 4.81
C ASP A 4 22.67 -7.39 6.04
N GLN A 5 21.97 -6.28 6.29
CA GLN A 5 21.00 -6.15 7.37
C GLN A 5 19.56 -6.45 6.92
N LEU A 6 19.34 -6.88 5.66
CA LEU A 6 18.02 -7.20 5.11
C LEU A 6 17.85 -8.71 4.93
N CYS A 7 16.89 -9.31 5.63
CA CYS A 7 16.55 -10.73 5.47
C CYS A 7 15.09 -10.88 5.02
N LEU A 8 14.87 -11.35 3.79
CA LEU A 8 13.53 -11.65 3.27
C LEU A 8 12.98 -12.92 3.94
N LEU A 9 11.71 -12.87 4.33
CA LEU A 9 11.00 -13.99 4.92
C LEU A 9 9.99 -14.54 3.90
N GLN A 10 8.69 -14.41 4.17
CA GLN A 10 7.62 -14.94 3.32
C GLN A 10 7.06 -13.90 2.33
N PRO A 11 6.56 -14.33 1.15
CA PRO A 11 5.78 -13.45 0.29
C PRO A 11 4.47 -13.00 0.99
N LEU A 12 4.10 -11.74 0.79
CA LEU A 12 2.84 -11.15 1.24
C LEU A 12 1.86 -10.96 0.08
N GLY A 13 2.37 -10.70 -1.12
CA GLY A 13 1.54 -10.54 -2.31
C GLY A 13 2.37 -10.23 -3.56
N SER A 14 1.73 -10.31 -4.71
CA SER A 14 2.33 -9.94 -5.98
C SER A 14 1.28 -9.33 -6.90
N GLY A 15 1.65 -8.32 -7.67
CA GLY A 15 0.77 -7.63 -8.60
C GLY A 15 1.53 -7.00 -9.77
N GLY A 16 0.84 -6.15 -10.54
CA GLY A 16 1.39 -5.54 -11.76
C GLY A 16 2.66 -4.69 -11.52
N PHE A 17 2.85 -4.19 -10.30
CA PHE A 17 3.98 -3.33 -9.94
C PHE A 17 5.11 -4.07 -9.22
N GLY A 18 4.99 -5.39 -9.00
CA GLY A 18 6.04 -6.19 -8.38
C GLY A 18 5.56 -7.13 -7.28
N SER A 19 6.48 -7.52 -6.42
CA SER A 19 6.24 -8.47 -5.33
C SER A 19 6.52 -7.82 -3.98
N VAL A 20 5.71 -8.15 -2.98
CA VAL A 20 5.85 -7.67 -1.60
C VAL A 20 6.17 -8.86 -0.71
N TYR A 21 7.15 -8.69 0.17
CA TYR A 21 7.62 -9.71 1.12
C TYR A 21 7.59 -9.16 2.54
N LYS A 22 7.30 -10.03 3.52
CA LYS A 22 7.65 -9.77 4.90
C LYS A 22 9.16 -10.00 5.04
N ALA A 23 9.84 -9.16 5.81
CA ALA A 23 11.28 -9.25 6.00
C ALA A 23 11.67 -8.71 7.37
N THR A 24 12.95 -8.87 7.74
CA THR A 24 13.59 -8.10 8.81
C THR A 24 14.61 -7.13 8.23
N TYR A 25 14.68 -5.92 8.77
CA TYR A 25 15.69 -4.93 8.42
C TYR A 25 16.24 -4.28 9.69
N ARG A 26 17.55 -4.42 9.94
CA ARG A 26 18.21 -3.95 11.18
C ARG A 26 17.51 -4.43 12.46
N GLY A 27 17.04 -5.67 12.47
CA GLY A 27 16.33 -6.29 13.59
C GLY A 27 14.82 -6.03 13.63
N GLU A 28 14.31 -5.07 12.86
CA GLU A 28 12.88 -4.71 12.86
C GLU A 28 12.10 -5.45 11.77
N THR A 29 10.83 -5.79 12.07
CA THR A 29 9.95 -6.40 11.06
C THR A 29 9.46 -5.36 10.06
N VAL A 30 9.63 -5.64 8.77
CA VAL A 30 9.32 -4.70 7.67
C VAL A 30 8.59 -5.39 6.52
N ALA A 31 7.95 -4.58 5.67
CA ALA A 31 7.47 -5.00 4.36
C ALA A 31 8.45 -4.51 3.28
N VAL A 32 8.80 -5.38 2.35
CA VAL A 32 9.74 -5.08 1.25
C VAL A 32 9.02 -5.25 -0.07
N LYS A 33 8.83 -4.14 -0.79
CA LYS A 33 8.29 -4.12 -2.15
C LYS A 33 9.45 -4.10 -3.14
N GLN A 34 9.56 -5.16 -3.94
CA GLN A 34 10.48 -5.26 -5.06
C GLN A 34 9.73 -4.94 -6.34
N VAL A 35 10.06 -3.81 -6.97
CA VAL A 35 9.41 -3.37 -8.20
C VAL A 35 10.08 -4.05 -9.38
N LYS A 36 9.34 -4.88 -10.11
CA LYS A 36 9.89 -5.60 -11.28
C LYS A 36 10.05 -4.66 -12.47
N LYS A 37 11.07 -4.90 -13.31
CA LYS A 37 11.14 -4.25 -14.62
C LYS A 37 10.11 -4.89 -15.56
N CYS A 38 8.95 -4.26 -15.72
CA CYS A 38 7.99 -4.71 -16.73
C CYS A 38 8.50 -4.33 -18.14
N SER A 39 8.82 -5.33 -18.98
CA SER A 39 9.26 -5.11 -20.36
C SER A 39 8.15 -4.52 -21.25
N LYS A 40 6.88 -4.88 -20.98
CA LYS A 40 5.71 -4.40 -21.73
C LYS A 40 5.29 -2.98 -21.36
N ASN A 41 5.53 -2.53 -20.13
CA ASN A 41 5.15 -1.18 -19.67
C ASN A 41 6.18 -0.60 -18.68
N ARG A 42 7.39 -0.33 -19.18
CA ARG A 42 8.51 0.17 -18.38
C ARG A 42 8.22 1.54 -17.76
N LEU A 43 7.47 2.40 -18.45
CA LEU A 43 7.11 3.73 -17.94
C LEU A 43 6.18 3.62 -16.72
N ALA A 44 5.15 2.78 -16.77
CA ALA A 44 4.25 2.60 -15.63
C ALA A 44 4.96 2.03 -14.40
N SER A 45 5.86 1.05 -14.55
CA SER A 45 6.64 0.53 -13.41
C SER A 45 7.54 1.60 -12.80
N ARG A 46 8.15 2.47 -13.62
CA ARG A 46 8.95 3.60 -13.14
C ARG A 46 8.12 4.65 -12.43
N GLN A 47 7.00 5.04 -13.02
CA GLN A 47 6.09 6.01 -12.41
C GLN A 47 5.57 5.48 -11.07
N SER A 48 5.17 4.20 -11.02
CA SER A 48 4.71 3.58 -9.78
C SER A 48 5.78 3.55 -8.70
N PHE A 49 7.03 3.19 -9.05
CA PHE A 49 8.14 3.24 -8.09
C PHE A 49 8.35 4.64 -7.51
N TRP A 50 8.33 5.67 -8.34
CA TRP A 50 8.49 7.06 -7.86
C TRP A 50 7.28 7.56 -7.10
N ALA A 51 6.07 7.15 -7.49
CA ALA A 51 4.83 7.48 -6.79
C ALA A 51 4.85 6.94 -5.34
N GLU A 52 5.36 5.72 -5.12
CA GLU A 52 5.55 5.18 -3.77
C GLU A 52 6.44 6.06 -2.88
N LEU A 53 7.38 6.79 -3.49
CA LEU A 53 8.31 7.66 -2.78
C LEU A 53 7.77 9.07 -2.54
N ASN A 54 6.55 9.41 -2.99
CA ASN A 54 5.91 10.69 -2.67
C ASN A 54 5.75 10.88 -1.16
N VAL A 55 5.52 9.78 -0.44
CA VAL A 55 5.43 9.76 1.03
C VAL A 55 6.76 9.50 1.72
N ALA A 56 7.87 9.46 0.97
CA ALA A 56 9.18 9.32 1.57
C ALA A 56 9.44 10.50 2.52
N ARG A 57 9.97 10.19 3.72
CA ARG A 57 10.23 11.15 4.81
C ARG A 57 8.99 11.72 5.50
N LEU A 58 7.77 11.25 5.18
CA LEU A 58 6.57 11.57 5.92
C LEU A 58 6.35 10.58 7.07
N HIS A 59 5.90 11.09 8.22
CA HIS A 59 5.62 10.30 9.42
C HIS A 59 4.26 10.69 9.98
N HIS A 60 3.34 9.73 10.04
CA HIS A 60 1.98 9.91 10.58
C HIS A 60 1.44 8.55 11.02
N ASP A 61 0.64 8.53 12.09
CA ASP A 61 0.16 7.27 12.69
C ASP A 61 -0.76 6.47 11.76
N ASN A 62 -1.51 7.15 10.89
CA ASN A 62 -2.42 6.52 9.92
C ASN A 62 -1.87 6.44 8.48
N VAL A 63 -0.55 6.57 8.27
CA VAL A 63 0.10 6.41 6.96
C VAL A 63 1.26 5.43 7.10
N VAL A 64 1.35 4.45 6.19
CA VAL A 64 2.46 3.48 6.16
C VAL A 64 3.76 4.21 5.86
N ARG A 65 4.70 4.13 6.81
CA ARG A 65 6.01 4.78 6.73
C ARG A 65 6.95 4.05 5.78
N VAL A 66 7.55 4.81 4.87
CA VAL A 66 8.72 4.38 4.10
C VAL A 66 9.96 4.46 4.98
N VAL A 67 10.64 3.32 5.16
CA VAL A 67 11.87 3.19 5.96
C VAL A 67 13.10 3.48 5.10
N ALA A 68 13.17 2.90 3.91
CA ALA A 68 14.27 3.10 2.98
C ALA A 68 13.84 2.76 1.55
N ALA A 69 14.56 3.29 0.56
CA ALA A 69 14.39 2.90 -0.84
C ALA A 69 15.74 2.84 -1.55
N SER A 70 15.80 2.07 -2.64
CA SER A 70 16.97 1.95 -3.50
C SER A 70 16.54 1.63 -4.93
N THR A 71 17.14 2.30 -5.91
CA THR A 71 17.07 1.91 -7.33
C THR A 71 18.08 0.84 -7.69
N CYS A 72 19.03 0.56 -6.81
CA CYS A 72 19.96 -0.55 -6.94
C CYS A 72 19.32 -1.79 -6.31
N ALA A 73 19.30 -2.90 -7.02
CA ALA A 73 19.09 -4.23 -6.46
C ALA A 73 20.39 -5.04 -6.65
N PRO A 74 20.68 -6.04 -5.79
CA PRO A 74 21.80 -6.94 -6.02
C PRO A 74 21.77 -7.49 -7.45
N ALA A 75 22.94 -7.59 -8.10
CA ALA A 75 23.09 -7.84 -9.55
C ALA A 75 22.39 -9.11 -10.08
N SER A 76 21.92 -9.99 -9.19
CA SER A 76 21.18 -11.21 -9.49
C SER A 76 19.66 -11.03 -9.65
N GLN A 77 19.11 -9.83 -9.45
CA GLN A 77 17.66 -9.60 -9.54
C GLN A 77 17.29 -8.56 -10.62
N ASP A 78 16.40 -8.94 -11.54
CA ASP A 78 15.80 -8.04 -12.54
C ASP A 78 14.74 -7.11 -11.93
N SER A 79 15.17 -6.34 -10.93
CA SER A 79 14.37 -5.37 -10.20
C SER A 79 14.70 -3.95 -10.66
N LEU A 80 13.67 -3.11 -10.77
CA LEU A 80 13.80 -1.67 -10.98
C LEU A 80 14.25 -0.97 -9.69
N GLY A 81 13.83 -1.48 -8.55
CA GLY A 81 14.11 -0.91 -7.25
C GLY A 81 13.42 -1.64 -6.11
N THR A 82 13.87 -1.34 -4.89
CA THR A 82 13.39 -1.92 -3.65
C THR A 82 12.95 -0.80 -2.71
N ILE A 83 11.78 -0.98 -2.10
CA ILE A 83 11.21 -0.07 -1.10
C ILE A 83 10.99 -0.88 0.16
N ILE A 84 11.57 -0.43 1.26
CA ILE A 84 11.38 -0.98 2.61
C ILE A 84 10.40 -0.06 3.32
N MET A 85 9.33 -0.64 3.84
CA MET A 85 8.25 0.05 4.55
C MET A 85 8.05 -0.60 5.91
N GLU A 86 7.42 0.11 6.84
CA GLU A 86 6.94 -0.53 8.06
C GLU A 86 5.97 -1.67 7.71
N TYR A 87 5.96 -2.71 8.55
CA TYR A 87 5.00 -3.79 8.42
C TYR A 87 3.73 -3.43 9.19
N ALA A 88 2.68 -2.99 8.49
CA ALA A 88 1.44 -2.49 9.09
C ALA A 88 0.44 -3.59 9.52
N GLY A 89 0.81 -4.88 9.44
CA GLY A 89 -0.03 -6.01 9.82
C GLY A 89 -0.38 -6.95 8.66
N ARG A 90 -1.05 -8.06 8.99
CA ARG A 90 -1.52 -9.07 8.01
C ARG A 90 -2.88 -8.74 7.43
N THR A 91 -3.67 -7.98 8.17
CA THR A 91 -5.07 -7.74 7.88
C THR A 91 -5.21 -6.39 7.19
N THR A 92 -6.09 -6.35 6.21
CA THR A 92 -6.51 -5.11 5.55
C THR A 92 -7.99 -4.89 5.82
N LEU A 93 -8.48 -3.67 5.65
CA LEU A 93 -9.90 -3.37 5.79
C LEU A 93 -10.76 -4.22 4.84
N HIS A 94 -10.23 -4.58 3.66
CA HIS A 94 -10.88 -5.52 2.74
C HIS A 94 -11.16 -6.88 3.40
N HIS A 95 -10.20 -7.43 4.13
CA HIS A 95 -10.36 -8.70 4.85
C HIS A 95 -11.40 -8.63 5.97
N VAL A 96 -11.56 -7.46 6.58
CA VAL A 96 -12.54 -7.22 7.65
C VAL A 96 -13.94 -7.08 7.07
N ILE A 97 -14.11 -6.28 6.00
CA ILE A 97 -15.42 -6.02 5.39
C ILE A 97 -15.95 -7.22 4.62
N TYR A 98 -15.12 -7.86 3.80
CA TYR A 98 -15.57 -8.90 2.86
C TYR A 98 -15.21 -10.32 3.30
N GLY A 99 -14.47 -10.46 4.40
CA GLY A 99 -14.00 -11.75 4.89
C GLY A 99 -12.74 -12.26 4.17
N THR A 100 -11.95 -13.08 4.87
CA THR A 100 -10.91 -13.92 4.25
C THR A 100 -11.54 -15.27 3.93
N GLY A 101 -11.74 -15.60 2.66
CA GLY A 101 -12.16 -16.96 2.31
C GLY A 101 -11.17 -18.06 2.69
N CYS A 102 -9.91 -17.76 3.06
CA CYS A 102 -8.86 -18.80 3.10
C CYS A 102 -7.69 -18.63 4.10
N LEU A 103 -7.73 -17.73 5.11
CA LEU A 103 -6.56 -17.52 6.00
C LEU A 103 -6.71 -18.06 7.43
N GLN A 104 -7.81 -18.73 7.75
CA GLN A 104 -7.85 -19.61 8.91
C GLN A 104 -7.38 -20.99 8.46
N GLY A 105 -6.15 -21.34 8.85
CA GLY A 105 -5.71 -22.72 8.82
C GLY A 105 -6.74 -23.57 9.56
N LYS A 106 -7.25 -24.58 8.87
CA LYS A 106 -8.11 -25.62 9.42
C LYS A 106 -7.43 -26.22 10.66
N GLY A 107 -7.95 -25.90 11.84
CA GLY A 107 -8.13 -26.92 12.87
C GLY A 107 -9.45 -27.62 12.54
N GLU A 108 -9.36 -28.87 12.13
CA GLU A 108 -10.52 -29.75 11.97
C GLU A 108 -11.03 -30.09 13.37
N ASP A 109 -12.19 -29.53 13.73
CA ASP A 109 -13.26 -30.10 14.58
C ASP A 109 -14.04 -28.95 15.23
N ASP A 110 -15.08 -28.46 14.54
CA ASP A 110 -16.44 -28.46 15.09
C ASP A 110 -17.43 -27.86 14.08
N GLY A 111 -18.55 -28.54 13.91
CA GLY A 111 -19.64 -28.17 13.00
C GLY A 111 -20.42 -26.93 13.48
N GLY A 112 -19.89 -25.74 13.20
CA GLY A 112 -20.59 -24.47 13.41
C GLY A 112 -20.23 -23.48 12.32
N GLY A 113 -21.21 -23.03 11.54
CA GLY A 113 -21.00 -22.06 10.47
C GLY A 113 -20.24 -20.84 10.98
N CYS A 114 -19.12 -20.50 10.34
CA CYS A 114 -18.28 -19.37 10.70
C CYS A 114 -18.98 -18.05 10.30
N GLY A 115 -20.03 -17.69 11.02
CA GLY A 115 -20.64 -16.37 10.99
C GLY A 115 -19.71 -15.41 11.69
N ARG A 116 -18.93 -14.63 10.92
CA ARG A 116 -18.22 -13.49 11.49
C ARG A 116 -19.25 -12.50 12.03
N GLU A 117 -19.03 -12.01 13.24
CA GLU A 117 -19.78 -10.87 13.74
C GLU A 117 -19.51 -9.67 12.82
N PRO A 118 -20.55 -8.97 12.35
CA PRO A 118 -20.41 -7.73 11.62
C PRO A 118 -19.58 -6.72 12.43
N LEU A 119 -18.83 -5.86 11.72
CA LEU A 119 -18.15 -4.73 12.34
C LEU A 119 -19.13 -3.92 13.20
N SER A 120 -18.77 -3.69 14.47
CA SER A 120 -19.57 -2.80 15.31
C SER A 120 -19.53 -1.37 14.76
N LEU A 121 -20.55 -0.58 15.10
CA LEU A 121 -20.57 0.84 14.74
C LEU A 121 -19.36 1.59 15.31
N ALA A 122 -18.93 1.23 16.53
CA ALA A 122 -17.78 1.85 17.18
C ALA A 122 -16.47 1.56 16.42
N GLU A 123 -16.22 0.32 16.02
CA GLU A 123 -15.06 -0.04 15.20
C GLU A 123 -15.09 0.65 13.85
N SER A 124 -16.27 0.68 13.20
CA SER A 124 -16.44 1.33 11.91
C SER A 124 -16.11 2.82 11.98
N LEU A 125 -16.59 3.52 13.02
CA LEU A 125 -16.27 4.92 13.25
C LEU A 125 -14.79 5.13 13.58
N GLY A 126 -14.18 4.24 14.36
CA GLY A 126 -12.74 4.27 14.64
C GLY A 126 -11.90 4.20 13.36
N TYR A 127 -12.17 3.22 12.51
CA TYR A 127 -11.49 3.08 11.22
C TYR A 127 -11.73 4.27 10.29
N CYS A 128 -12.95 4.81 10.24
CA CYS A 128 -13.24 6.02 9.48
C CYS A 128 -12.42 7.22 9.97
N CYS A 129 -12.33 7.43 11.29
CA CYS A 129 -11.53 8.51 11.87
C CYS A 129 -10.05 8.38 11.51
N ASP A 130 -9.48 7.19 11.64
CA ASP A 130 -8.08 6.92 11.27
C ASP A 130 -7.80 7.22 9.79
N ILE A 131 -8.67 6.72 8.89
CA ILE A 131 -8.52 6.92 7.44
C ILE A 131 -8.63 8.41 7.09
N VAL A 132 -9.63 9.11 7.64
CA VAL A 132 -9.81 10.55 7.39
C VAL A 132 -8.63 11.36 7.92
N THR A 133 -8.09 11.00 9.09
CA THR A 133 -6.92 11.67 9.67
C THR A 133 -5.69 11.48 8.78
N GLY A 134 -5.43 10.25 8.32
CA GLY A 134 -4.35 9.95 7.38
C GLY A 134 -4.49 10.68 6.04
N LEU A 135 -5.70 10.73 5.47
CA LEU A 135 -5.98 11.47 4.24
C LEU A 135 -5.80 12.97 4.40
N ALA A 136 -6.30 13.55 5.49
CA ALA A 136 -6.14 14.97 5.79
C ALA A 136 -4.66 15.34 5.87
N PHE A 137 -3.85 14.50 6.53
CA PHE A 137 -2.40 14.66 6.57
C PHE A 137 -1.78 14.60 5.15
N LEU A 138 -2.08 13.58 4.35
CA LEU A 138 -1.57 13.47 2.97
C LEU A 138 -1.93 14.69 2.11
N HIS A 139 -3.18 15.14 2.19
CA HIS A 139 -3.66 16.31 1.45
C HIS A 139 -2.97 17.60 1.93
N SER A 140 -2.65 17.75 3.22
CA SER A 140 -1.84 18.87 3.72
C SER A 140 -0.43 18.92 3.13
N GLN A 141 0.08 17.78 2.64
CA GLN A 141 1.36 17.66 1.94
C GLN A 141 1.22 17.74 0.41
N CYS A 142 0.03 18.12 -0.08
CA CYS A 142 -0.33 18.13 -1.50
C CYS A 142 -0.20 16.77 -2.18
N ILE A 143 -0.44 15.67 -1.45
CA ILE A 143 -0.36 14.31 -2.00
C ILE A 143 -1.77 13.74 -2.13
N VAL A 144 -2.13 13.34 -3.35
CA VAL A 144 -3.36 12.58 -3.63
C VAL A 144 -3.04 11.10 -3.83
N HIS A 145 -3.80 10.21 -3.20
CA HIS A 145 -3.49 8.77 -3.23
C HIS A 145 -3.89 8.07 -4.54
N LEU A 146 -5.04 8.45 -5.12
CA LEU A 146 -5.58 7.95 -6.40
C LEU A 146 -5.88 6.43 -6.50
N ASP A 147 -5.70 5.66 -5.42
CA ASP A 147 -6.08 4.24 -5.33
C ASP A 147 -6.52 3.86 -3.91
N LEU A 148 -7.26 4.75 -3.25
CA LEU A 148 -7.80 4.47 -1.93
C LEU A 148 -8.95 3.45 -2.04
N LYS A 149 -8.76 2.31 -1.40
CA LYS A 149 -9.72 1.19 -1.34
C LYS A 149 -9.46 0.36 -0.09
N PRO A 150 -10.41 -0.47 0.37
CA PRO A 150 -10.20 -1.30 1.57
C PRO A 150 -8.96 -2.21 1.51
N ALA A 151 -8.50 -2.61 0.33
CA ALA A 151 -7.31 -3.45 0.17
C ALA A 151 -5.99 -2.70 0.45
N ASN A 152 -6.00 -1.37 0.39
CA ASN A 152 -4.86 -0.49 0.61
C ASN A 152 -4.87 0.19 1.99
N VAL A 153 -5.83 -0.19 2.85
CA VAL A 153 -5.88 0.22 4.26
C VAL A 153 -5.53 -0.99 5.12
N PHE A 154 -4.41 -0.91 5.81
CA PHE A 154 -3.89 -1.95 6.70
C PHE A 154 -4.37 -1.72 8.12
N ILE A 155 -4.56 -2.80 8.88
CA ILE A 155 -4.94 -2.74 10.30
C ILE A 155 -3.79 -3.34 11.10
N THR A 156 -3.20 -2.53 11.97
CA THR A 156 -2.12 -2.97 12.86
C THR A 156 -2.63 -3.95 13.91
N GLU A 157 -1.71 -4.62 14.59
CA GLU A 157 -2.06 -5.51 15.72
C GLU A 157 -2.75 -4.76 16.87
N GLN A 158 -2.58 -3.43 16.95
CA GLN A 158 -3.21 -2.55 17.91
C GLN A 158 -4.59 -2.03 17.44
N GLY A 159 -5.07 -2.48 16.26
CA GLY A 159 -6.36 -2.06 15.72
C GLY A 159 -6.36 -0.67 15.07
N VAL A 160 -5.20 -0.12 14.72
CA VAL A 160 -5.08 1.20 14.07
C VAL A 160 -5.06 1.04 12.55
N CYS A 161 -5.83 1.85 11.83
CA CYS A 161 -5.78 1.87 10.36
C CYS A 161 -4.61 2.71 9.83
N LYS A 162 -3.89 2.16 8.85
CA LYS A 162 -2.82 2.83 8.11
C LYS A 162 -3.06 2.74 6.60
N ILE A 163 -2.98 3.88 5.93
CA ILE A 163 -3.07 3.98 4.46
C ILE A 163 -1.72 3.59 3.84
N GLY A 164 -1.72 2.68 2.87
CA GLY A 164 -0.52 2.22 2.15
C GLY A 164 -0.76 2.00 0.65
N ASP A 165 0.27 1.51 -0.04
CA ASP A 165 0.29 1.31 -1.51
C ASP A 165 0.11 2.63 -2.30
N PHE A 166 1.16 3.44 -2.32
CA PHE A 166 1.20 4.75 -2.94
C PHE A 166 1.61 4.69 -4.41
N GLY A 167 1.61 3.51 -5.03
CA GLY A 167 2.06 3.28 -6.39
C GLY A 167 1.23 3.96 -7.49
N CYS A 168 0.11 4.57 -7.14
CA CYS A 168 -0.68 5.44 -8.02
C CYS A 168 -0.72 6.91 -7.55
N SER A 169 -0.08 7.23 -6.43
CA SER A 169 -0.17 8.56 -5.83
C SER A 169 0.52 9.63 -6.67
N GLN A 170 0.09 10.87 -6.50
CA GLN A 170 0.71 12.03 -7.10
C GLN A 170 0.93 13.11 -6.06
N LYS A 171 2.05 13.83 -6.20
CA LYS A 171 2.28 15.08 -5.50
C LYS A 171 1.91 16.22 -6.42
N LEU A 172 0.93 17.02 -6.00
CA LEU A 172 0.52 18.22 -6.71
C LEU A 172 1.57 19.30 -6.45
N GLU A 173 2.20 19.81 -7.50
CA GLU A 173 3.04 21.00 -7.43
C GLU A 173 2.19 22.23 -7.78
N ASP A 174 2.53 23.40 -7.22
CA ASP A 174 1.89 24.70 -7.54
C ASP A 174 2.12 25.17 -9.00
N SER A 175 2.73 24.33 -9.84
CA SER A 175 3.13 24.61 -11.21
C SER A 175 1.91 24.77 -12.12
N VAL A 176 1.78 25.97 -12.68
CA VAL A 176 0.68 26.60 -13.46
C VAL A 176 0.30 25.90 -14.79
N SER A 177 0.59 24.61 -14.95
CA SER A 177 0.22 23.87 -16.16
C SER A 177 -0.32 22.50 -15.79
N PRO A 178 -1.63 22.22 -15.95
CA PRO A 178 -2.13 20.85 -15.94
C PRO A 178 -1.53 20.16 -17.17
N GLY A 179 -0.39 19.51 -16.98
CA GLY A 179 0.16 18.64 -18.01
C GLY A 179 -0.86 17.54 -18.33
N PRO A 180 -0.95 17.06 -19.57
CA PRO A 180 -1.92 16.06 -20.01
C PRO A 180 -1.77 14.67 -19.35
N GLN A 181 -0.97 14.54 -18.30
CA GLN A 181 -0.58 13.28 -17.65
C GLN A 181 -1.38 12.93 -16.39
N LEU A 182 -2.17 13.86 -15.82
CA LEU A 182 -3.01 13.60 -14.64
C LEU A 182 -3.98 12.43 -14.85
N TYR A 183 -4.45 12.24 -16.08
CA TYR A 183 -5.59 11.38 -16.39
C TYR A 183 -5.25 9.92 -16.70
N GLN A 184 -3.99 9.59 -16.97
CA GLN A 184 -3.60 8.23 -17.41
C GLN A 184 -3.00 7.33 -16.32
N GLN A 185 -2.89 7.81 -15.07
CA GLN A 185 -2.21 7.05 -14.02
C GLN A 185 -3.17 6.20 -13.20
N GLY A 186 -3.08 4.88 -13.44
CA GLY A 186 -3.36 3.82 -12.47
C GLY A 186 -4.72 3.83 -11.75
N GLY A 187 -4.76 3.24 -10.56
CA GLY A 187 -5.94 3.19 -9.72
C GLY A 187 -6.95 2.09 -10.08
N THR A 188 -7.78 1.76 -9.11
CA THR A 188 -8.83 0.75 -9.24
C THR A 188 -10.07 1.39 -9.83
N TYR A 189 -10.45 0.95 -11.03
CA TYR A 189 -11.57 1.51 -11.80
C TYR A 189 -12.85 1.72 -10.98
N THR A 190 -13.23 0.72 -10.16
CA THR A 190 -14.47 0.76 -9.37
C THR A 190 -14.46 1.75 -8.20
N HIS A 191 -13.30 2.30 -7.85
CA HIS A 191 -13.11 3.25 -6.74
C HIS A 191 -12.64 4.63 -7.25
N ARG A 192 -12.56 4.80 -8.57
CA ARG A 192 -12.11 6.03 -9.20
C ARG A 192 -13.27 7.02 -9.32
N ALA A 193 -12.98 8.28 -9.05
CA ALA A 193 -13.97 9.35 -9.19
C ALA A 193 -14.40 9.51 -10.66
N PRO A 194 -15.69 9.78 -10.94
CA PRO A 194 -16.23 9.80 -12.30
C PRO A 194 -15.57 10.84 -13.22
N GLU A 195 -15.19 12.01 -12.71
CA GLU A 195 -14.45 13.07 -13.42
C GLU A 195 -13.12 12.54 -13.97
N LEU A 196 -12.40 11.72 -13.19
CA LEU A 196 -11.14 11.09 -13.61
C LEU A 196 -11.33 9.98 -14.65
N LEU A 197 -12.53 9.42 -14.77
CA LEU A 197 -12.89 8.46 -15.84
C LEU A 197 -13.29 9.17 -17.13
N LYS A 198 -13.80 10.40 -17.02
CA LYS A 198 -14.15 11.27 -18.14
C LYS A 198 -12.96 12.08 -18.67
N GLY A 199 -11.89 12.19 -17.88
CA GLY A 199 -10.71 13.01 -18.21
C GLY A 199 -10.93 14.50 -17.95
N GLU A 200 -11.79 14.83 -16.97
CA GLU A 200 -12.08 16.19 -16.49
C GLU A 200 -11.09 16.64 -15.41
#